data_AF-A0A7S6U400-F1
#
_entry.id   AF-A0A7S6U400-F1
#
_cell.length_a   1.000
_cell.length_b   1.000
_cell.length_c   1.000
_cell.angle_alpha   90.00
_cell.angle_beta   90.00
_cell.angle_gamma   90.00
#
_symmetry.space_group_name_H-M   'P 1'
#
loop_
_entity.id
_entity.type
_entity.pdbx_description
1 polymer ?
#
loop_
_entity_poly.entity_id
_entity_poly.type
_entity_poly.pdbx_seq_one_letter_code
_entity_poly.pdbx_strand_id
1 'polypeptide(L)'
;MKLKPLSLLAAAIALTVTAMPVAVQAQTRTSSPIEVGQTSRGKRGEKGRWGWNRLNLTDIQKAQMQAIRSNTHTQIEAILTPEQKATLTDGRGTRRGQDRQWGWAKLNLTEQQKTQMRQIRESSQQQMLAVLTPEQRQQMQEMRQNMRSRRHQDNSPNRE
;
A
#
# COMPACT_ATOMS: atom_id res chain seq x y z
N MET A 1 20.60 32.39 29.54
CA MET A 1 20.56 31.12 28.79
C MET A 1 19.17 30.53 28.94
N LYS A 2 18.43 30.30 27.85
CA LYS A 2 17.04 29.82 27.87
C LYS A 2 17.03 28.32 27.51
N LEU A 3 16.69 27.46 28.46
CA LEU A 3 16.48 26.02 28.21
C LEU A 3 14.97 25.77 28.02
N LYS A 4 14.62 25.05 26.96
CA LYS A 4 13.26 24.61 26.63
C LYS A 4 13.04 23.21 27.22
N PRO A 5 11.89 22.90 27.86
CA PRO A 5 11.63 21.56 28.33
C PRO A 5 11.17 20.65 27.17
N LEU A 6 11.88 19.53 27.01
CA LEU A 6 11.48 18.40 26.18
C LEU A 6 10.28 17.71 26.83
N SER A 7 9.14 17.72 26.13
CA SER A 7 7.96 16.96 26.54
C SER A 7 8.13 15.49 26.17
N LEU A 8 8.34 14.65 27.18
CA LEU A 8 8.31 13.19 27.12
C LEU A 8 6.86 12.75 26.89
N LEU A 9 6.58 12.14 25.73
CA LEU A 9 5.34 11.42 25.48
C LEU A 9 5.32 10.14 26.32
N ALA A 10 4.61 10.21 27.45
CA ALA A 10 4.27 9.04 28.27
C ALA A 10 3.25 8.18 27.51
N ALA A 11 3.69 7.04 27.00
CA ALA A 11 2.81 5.99 26.50
C ALA A 11 2.29 5.17 27.69
N ALA A 12 1.10 5.49 28.17
CA ALA A 12 0.36 4.67 29.12
C ALA A 12 -0.90 4.13 28.43
N ILE A 13 -0.85 2.88 27.98
CA ILE A 13 -2.05 2.13 27.58
C ILE A 13 -2.32 1.13 28.70
N ALA A 14 -3.21 1.50 29.62
CA ALA A 14 -3.78 0.55 30.57
C ALA A 14 -4.88 -0.25 29.85
N LEU A 15 -4.57 -1.50 29.50
CA LEU A 15 -5.53 -2.47 28.99
C LEU A 15 -6.26 -3.12 30.18
N THR A 16 -7.40 -2.58 30.57
CA THR A 16 -8.35 -3.31 31.44
C THR A 16 -9.18 -4.24 30.57
N VAL A 17 -8.92 -5.54 30.65
CA VAL A 17 -9.73 -6.58 29.99
C VAL A 17 -10.81 -7.04 30.96
N THR A 18 -12.02 -6.49 30.83
CA THR A 18 -13.21 -7.07 31.44
C THR A 18 -13.75 -8.17 30.52
N ALA A 19 -13.57 -9.42 30.90
CA ALA A 19 -14.17 -10.56 30.22
C ALA A 19 -15.66 -10.65 30.58
N MET A 20 -16.54 -10.40 29.61
CA MET A 20 -17.97 -10.75 29.71
C MET A 20 -18.23 -12.05 28.93
N PRO A 21 -19.08 -12.96 29.42
CA PRO A 21 -19.43 -14.17 28.70
C PRO A 21 -20.43 -13.84 27.58
N VAL A 22 -20.07 -14.18 26.34
CA VAL A 22 -20.98 -14.11 25.19
C VAL A 22 -21.89 -15.33 25.23
N ALA A 23 -23.19 -15.11 25.46
CA ALA A 23 -24.21 -16.09 25.16
C ALA A 23 -24.32 -16.24 23.63
N VAL A 24 -24.01 -17.43 23.11
CA VAL A 24 -24.16 -17.75 21.69
C VAL A 24 -25.64 -18.00 21.41
N GLN A 25 -26.32 -17.02 20.82
CA GLN A 25 -27.57 -17.26 20.10
C GLN A 25 -27.22 -17.60 18.65
N ALA A 26 -27.41 -18.87 18.28
CA ALA A 26 -27.34 -19.35 16.91
C ALA A 26 -28.53 -18.78 16.11
N GLN A 27 -28.38 -17.58 15.55
CA GLN A 27 -29.35 -17.00 14.64
C GLN A 27 -29.00 -17.43 13.21
N THR A 28 -29.81 -18.33 12.67
CA THR A 28 -29.86 -18.68 11.25
C THR A 28 -30.04 -17.41 10.41
N ARG A 29 -28.95 -16.93 9.81
CA ARG A 29 -29.01 -15.95 8.71
C ARG A 29 -28.86 -16.70 7.40
N THR A 30 -29.97 -16.73 6.69
CA THR A 30 -30.13 -17.02 5.27
C THR A 30 -28.95 -16.49 4.47
N SER A 31 -28.21 -17.43 3.88
CA SER A 31 -27.20 -17.16 2.86
C SER A 31 -27.88 -16.59 1.62
N SER A 32 -27.77 -15.28 1.41
CA SER A 32 -27.91 -14.70 0.07
C SER A 32 -26.55 -14.81 -0.61
N PRO A 33 -26.40 -15.52 -1.75
CA PRO A 33 -25.22 -15.36 -2.56
C PRO A 33 -25.26 -13.93 -3.12
N ILE A 34 -24.32 -13.09 -2.69
CA ILE A 34 -24.10 -11.80 -3.35
C ILE A 34 -23.53 -12.14 -4.73
N GLU A 35 -24.35 -12.00 -5.75
CA GLU A 35 -23.92 -11.93 -7.14
C GLU A 35 -22.97 -10.73 -7.28
N VAL A 36 -21.66 -11.02 -7.28
CA VAL A 36 -20.65 -10.00 -7.54
C VAL A 36 -20.63 -9.76 -9.05
N GLY A 37 -21.26 -8.65 -9.44
CA GLY A 37 -21.35 -8.18 -10.82
C GLY A 37 -20.02 -8.26 -11.57
N GLN A 38 -20.05 -8.97 -12.69
CA GLN A 38 -19.00 -8.99 -13.69
C GLN A 38 -18.80 -7.57 -14.23
N THR A 39 -17.78 -6.85 -13.77
CA THR A 39 -17.27 -5.70 -14.53
C THR A 39 -16.27 -6.22 -15.55
N SER A 40 -16.78 -6.54 -16.72
CA SER A 40 -15.99 -6.65 -17.95
C SER A 40 -15.31 -5.32 -18.22
N ARG A 41 -13.97 -5.29 -18.19
CA ARG A 41 -13.12 -4.47 -19.08
C ARG A 41 -11.65 -4.73 -18.79
N GLY A 42 -11.06 -5.62 -19.59
CA GLY A 42 -9.62 -5.62 -19.78
C GLY A 42 -9.18 -4.25 -20.30
N LYS A 43 -8.47 -3.49 -19.47
CA LYS A 43 -7.68 -2.34 -19.92
C LYS A 43 -6.24 -2.52 -19.45
N ARG A 44 -5.42 -2.87 -20.45
CA ARG A 44 -3.95 -2.88 -20.49
C ARG A 44 -3.42 -1.57 -19.88
N GLY A 45 -3.09 -1.60 -18.58
CA GLY A 45 -2.62 -0.44 -17.82
C GLY A 45 -2.30 -0.72 -16.34
N GLU A 46 -2.72 -1.87 -15.80
CA GLU A 46 -2.55 -2.19 -14.38
C GLU A 46 -1.13 -2.61 -13.95
N LYS A 47 -0.09 -2.53 -14.79
CA LYS A 47 1.25 -3.14 -14.56
C LYS A 47 1.96 -2.80 -13.23
N GLY A 48 1.49 -1.84 -12.43
CA GLY A 48 1.99 -1.53 -11.08
C GLY A 48 1.05 -1.83 -9.90
N ARG A 49 -0.16 -2.33 -10.14
CA ARG A 49 -1.20 -2.60 -9.10
C ARG A 49 -1.44 -4.10 -8.83
N TRP A 50 -0.63 -4.98 -9.41
CA TRP A 50 -0.89 -6.42 -9.50
C TRP A 50 -0.50 -7.24 -8.27
N GLY A 51 -1.31 -7.14 -7.22
CA GLY A 51 -1.34 -8.16 -6.15
C GLY A 51 -2.59 -8.01 -5.29
N TRP A 52 -2.87 -6.78 -4.86
CA TRP A 52 -3.92 -6.46 -3.89
C TRP A 52 -5.34 -6.60 -4.44
N ASN A 53 -5.55 -6.31 -5.73
CA ASN A 53 -6.88 -6.41 -6.35
C ASN A 53 -7.42 -7.85 -6.40
N ARG A 54 -6.53 -8.86 -6.30
CA ARG A 54 -6.92 -10.28 -6.29
C ARG A 54 -7.17 -10.85 -4.89
N LEU A 55 -6.96 -10.06 -3.84
CA LEU A 55 -7.09 -10.49 -2.44
C LEU A 55 -8.53 -10.36 -1.90
N ASN A 56 -9.50 -10.00 -2.74
CA ASN A 56 -10.90 -9.78 -2.35
C ASN A 56 -11.03 -8.90 -1.09
N LEU A 57 -10.35 -7.74 -1.11
CA LEU A 57 -10.31 -6.84 0.05
C LEU A 57 -11.72 -6.32 0.39
N THR A 58 -12.03 -6.27 1.68
CA THR A 58 -13.25 -5.62 2.18
C THR A 58 -13.17 -4.10 1.99
N ASP A 59 -14.31 -3.41 2.04
CA ASP A 59 -14.32 -1.96 1.88
C ASP A 59 -13.60 -1.23 3.02
N ILE A 60 -13.66 -1.78 4.24
CA ILE A 60 -12.89 -1.30 5.39
C ILE A 60 -11.39 -1.45 5.12
N GLN A 61 -10.94 -2.61 4.64
CA GLN A 61 -9.54 -2.81 4.28
C GLN A 61 -9.10 -1.87 3.16
N LYS A 62 -9.93 -1.67 2.12
CA LYS A 62 -9.64 -0.71 1.04
C LYS A 62 -9.48 0.71 1.58
N ALA A 63 -10.35 1.15 2.49
CA ALA A 63 -10.27 2.47 3.11
C ALA A 63 -8.99 2.63 3.93
N GLN A 64 -8.61 1.63 4.73
CA GLN A 64 -7.35 1.63 5.49
C GLN A 64 -6.13 1.68 4.56
N MET A 65 -6.14 0.89 3.49
CA MET A 65 -5.07 0.89 2.48
C MET A 65 -4.94 2.25 1.79
N GLN A 66 -6.07 2.92 1.49
CA GLN A 66 -6.07 4.26 0.92
C GLN A 66 -5.51 5.30 1.91
N ALA A 67 -5.88 5.21 3.18
CA ALA A 67 -5.34 6.08 4.22
C ALA A 67 -3.82 5.94 4.36
N ILE A 68 -3.31 4.70 4.41
CA ILE A 68 -1.87 4.40 4.45
C ILE A 68 -1.16 4.99 3.23
N ARG A 69 -1.72 4.79 2.02
CA ARG A 69 -1.15 5.34 0.78
C ARG A 69 -1.14 6.85 0.74
N SER A 70 -2.20 7.50 1.21
CA SER A 70 -2.30 8.96 1.29
C SER A 70 -1.23 9.51 2.25
N ASN A 71 -1.14 8.94 3.44
CA ASN A 71 -0.14 9.34 4.42
C ASN A 71 1.30 9.13 3.90
N THR A 72 1.55 7.99 3.27
CA THR A 72 2.82 7.68 2.60
C THR A 72 3.18 8.72 1.55
N HIS A 73 2.21 9.14 0.74
CA HIS A 73 2.42 10.18 -0.27
C HIS A 73 2.81 11.51 0.37
N THR A 74 2.10 11.93 1.42
CA THR A 74 2.42 13.15 2.17
C THR A 74 3.82 13.11 2.78
N GLN A 75 4.22 12.00 3.40
CA GLN A 75 5.57 11.85 3.95
C GLN A 75 6.66 11.93 2.88
N ILE A 76 6.41 11.32 1.71
CA ILE A 76 7.35 11.38 0.59
C ILE A 76 7.42 12.81 0.04
N GLU A 77 6.28 13.49 -0.14
CA GLU A 77 6.27 14.90 -0.58
C GLU A 77 7.03 15.80 0.40
N ALA A 78 6.98 15.53 1.70
CA ALA A 78 7.73 16.31 2.70
C ALA A 78 9.26 16.23 2.54
N ILE A 79 9.79 15.20 1.88
CA ILE A 79 11.24 15.04 1.61
C ILE A 79 11.69 15.90 0.41
N LEU A 80 10.76 16.27 -0.48
CA LEU A 80 11.07 16.97 -1.71
C LEU A 80 11.22 18.48 -1.49
N THR A 81 12.11 19.10 -2.25
CA THR A 81 12.23 20.56 -2.28
C THR A 81 11.03 21.21 -2.97
N PRO A 82 10.75 22.50 -2.75
CA PRO A 82 9.68 23.21 -3.45
C PRO A 82 9.78 23.11 -4.98
N GLU A 83 10.98 23.17 -5.54
CA GLU A 83 11.25 23.08 -6.99
C GLU A 83 10.94 21.68 -7.52
N GLN A 84 11.32 20.63 -6.77
CA GLN A 84 10.98 19.25 -7.09
C GLN A 84 9.45 19.02 -7.05
N LYS A 85 8.75 19.61 -6.07
CA LYS A 85 7.28 19.55 -5.98
C LYS A 85 6.59 20.24 -7.16
N ALA A 86 7.13 21.36 -7.63
CA ALA A 86 6.62 22.06 -8.82
C ALA A 86 6.72 21.15 -10.06
N THR A 87 7.86 20.48 -10.27
CA THR A 87 8.06 19.55 -11.38
C THR A 87 7.05 18.39 -11.36
N LEU A 88 6.72 17.88 -10.17
CA LEU A 88 5.67 16.85 -10.01
C LEU A 88 4.25 17.37 -10.27
N THR A 89 4.00 18.66 -10.07
CA THR A 89 2.68 19.27 -10.25
C THR A 89 2.45 19.63 -11.71
N ASP A 90 3.47 20.13 -12.40
CA ASP A 90 3.43 20.42 -13.83
C ASP A 90 3.23 19.13 -14.64
N GLY A 91 3.91 18.05 -14.25
CA GLY A 91 3.71 16.71 -14.84
C GLY A 91 2.35 16.07 -14.55
N ARG A 92 1.56 16.59 -13.59
CA ARG A 92 0.19 16.10 -13.33
C ARG A 92 -0.82 16.65 -14.36
N GLY A 93 -0.52 17.76 -15.03
CA GLY A 93 -1.39 18.39 -16.03
C GLY A 93 -1.38 17.70 -17.40
N THR A 94 -0.31 16.99 -17.73
CA THR A 94 -0.14 16.31 -19.03
C THR A 94 -0.61 14.86 -18.94
N ARG A 95 -1.57 14.50 -19.80
CA ARG A 95 -2.35 13.25 -19.74
C ARG A 95 -1.51 11.98 -20.00
N ARG A 96 -1.39 11.12 -18.99
CA ARG A 96 -1.58 9.63 -18.99
C ARG A 96 -0.79 9.04 -17.82
N GLY A 97 -1.28 7.95 -17.24
CA GLY A 97 -0.67 7.30 -16.05
C GLY A 97 0.79 6.83 -16.23
N GLN A 98 1.35 6.93 -17.43
CA GLN A 98 2.77 6.70 -17.71
C GLN A 98 3.62 7.88 -17.21
N ASP A 99 3.20 9.12 -17.44
CA ASP A 99 3.97 10.33 -17.07
C ASP A 99 4.08 10.53 -15.56
N ARG A 100 3.12 10.01 -14.78
CA ARG A 100 3.22 10.01 -13.32
C ARG A 100 4.41 9.21 -12.81
N GLN A 101 4.79 8.12 -13.47
CA GLN A 101 5.98 7.35 -13.09
C GLN A 101 7.26 8.03 -13.57
N TRP A 102 7.21 8.69 -14.74
CA TRP A 102 8.31 9.47 -15.30
C TRP A 102 8.60 10.77 -14.53
N GLY A 103 7.60 11.39 -13.90
CA GLY A 103 7.77 12.63 -13.12
C GLY A 103 8.74 12.47 -11.95
N TRP A 104 8.73 11.32 -11.27
CA TRP A 104 9.67 11.03 -10.17
C TRP A 104 11.08 10.71 -10.66
N ALA A 105 11.21 10.07 -11.83
CA ALA A 105 12.51 9.75 -12.43
C ALA A 105 13.24 11.00 -12.94
N LYS A 106 12.50 12.08 -13.22
CA LYS A 106 13.03 13.39 -13.61
C LYS A 106 13.45 14.26 -12.43
N LEU A 107 13.09 13.86 -11.21
CA LEU A 107 13.58 14.55 -10.02
C LEU A 107 15.04 14.12 -9.82
N ASN A 108 15.95 15.09 -9.82
CA ASN A 108 17.34 14.89 -9.44
C ASN A 108 17.42 14.64 -7.92
N LEU A 109 16.89 13.50 -7.46
CA LEU A 109 16.81 13.12 -6.05
C LEU A 109 18.21 12.79 -5.53
N THR A 110 18.53 13.31 -4.35
CA THR A 110 19.77 12.94 -3.66
C THR A 110 19.69 11.51 -3.12
N GLU A 111 20.83 10.89 -2.85
CA GLU A 111 20.89 9.54 -2.26
C GLU A 111 20.23 9.49 -0.87
N GLN A 112 20.32 10.58 -0.10
CA GLN A 112 19.63 10.71 1.18
C GLN A 112 18.11 10.72 0.98
N GLN A 113 17.59 11.50 0.03
CA GLN A 113 16.15 11.53 -0.28
C GLN A 113 15.66 10.16 -0.73
N LYS A 114 16.40 9.48 -1.62
CA LYS A 114 16.08 8.12 -2.09
C LYS A 114 16.03 7.13 -0.92
N THR A 115 16.97 7.21 0.01
CA THR A 115 17.04 6.35 1.20
C THR A 115 15.83 6.57 2.10
N GLN A 116 15.49 7.83 2.40
CA GLN A 116 14.33 8.15 3.23
C GLN A 116 13.01 7.69 2.58
N MET A 117 12.87 7.91 1.27
CA MET A 117 11.71 7.42 0.52
C MET A 117 11.60 5.90 0.54
N ARG A 118 12.73 5.18 0.46
CA ARG A 118 12.77 3.71 0.57
C ARG A 118 12.26 3.25 1.94
N GLN A 119 12.75 3.86 3.03
CA GLN A 119 12.32 3.53 4.39
C GLN A 119 10.82 3.78 4.60
N ILE A 120 10.29 4.91 4.11
CA ILE A 120 8.86 5.21 4.18
C ILE A 120 8.05 4.15 3.42
N ARG A 121 8.49 3.76 2.21
CA ARG A 121 7.81 2.74 1.41
C ARG A 121 7.82 1.37 2.08
N GLU A 122 8.93 0.99 2.71
CA GLU A 122 9.04 -0.27 3.47
C GLU A 122 8.10 -0.27 4.68
N SER A 123 8.08 0.80 5.46
CA SER A 123 7.15 0.96 6.59
C SER A 123 5.68 0.90 6.13
N SER A 124 5.35 1.64 5.07
CA SER A 124 4.03 1.60 4.44
C SER A 124 3.63 0.19 4.00
N GLN A 125 4.57 -0.57 3.43
CA GLN A 125 4.33 -1.95 3.02
C GLN A 125 4.01 -2.85 4.23
N GLN A 126 4.72 -2.68 5.35
CA GLN A 126 4.44 -3.42 6.58
C GLN A 126 3.06 -3.07 7.14
N GLN A 127 2.68 -1.79 7.15
CA GLN A 127 1.35 -1.36 7.58
C GLN A 127 0.25 -1.95 6.69
N MET A 128 0.44 -1.94 5.37
CA MET A 128 -0.50 -2.57 4.44
C MET A 128 -0.61 -4.09 4.64
N LEU A 129 0.49 -4.77 4.96
CA LEU A 129 0.48 -6.20 5.29
C LEU A 129 -0.27 -6.51 6.59
N ALA A 130 -0.25 -5.58 7.56
CA ALA A 130 -0.97 -5.74 8.82
C ALA A 130 -2.50 -5.61 8.66
N VAL A 131 -2.98 -4.93 7.60
CA VAL A 131 -4.41 -4.82 7.26
C VAL A 131 -4.98 -6.13 6.70
N LEU A 132 -4.12 -6.99 6.15
CA LEU A 132 -4.54 -8.25 5.55
C LEU A 132 -4.74 -9.36 6.58
N THR A 133 -5.66 -10.27 6.28
CA THR A 133 -5.78 -11.53 7.03
C THR A 133 -4.58 -12.45 6.76
N PRO A 134 -4.29 -13.43 7.64
CA PRO A 134 -3.26 -14.43 7.40
C PRO A 134 -3.38 -15.12 6.03
N GLU A 135 -4.61 -15.46 5.63
CA GLU A 135 -4.91 -16.16 4.37
C GLU A 135 -4.63 -15.24 3.16
N GLN A 136 -5.06 -13.97 3.22
CA GLN A 136 -4.75 -12.97 2.19
C GLN A 136 -3.25 -12.72 2.06
N ARG A 137 -2.51 -12.75 3.18
CA ARG A 137 -1.03 -12.65 3.14
C ARG A 137 -0.40 -13.84 2.45
N GLN A 138 -0.87 -15.05 2.73
CA GLN A 138 -0.37 -16.26 2.08
C GLN A 138 -0.63 -16.23 0.56
N GLN A 139 -1.83 -15.86 0.15
CA GLN A 139 -2.18 -15.70 -1.26
C GLN A 139 -1.27 -14.67 -1.97
N MET A 140 -0.96 -13.56 -1.29
CA MET A 140 -0.01 -12.58 -1.82
C MET A 140 1.40 -13.15 -1.99
N GLN A 141 1.89 -13.91 -1.02
CA GLN A 141 3.22 -14.52 -1.08
C GLN A 141 3.31 -15.51 -2.24
N GLU A 142 2.29 -16.34 -2.43
CA GLU A 142 2.21 -17.28 -3.56
C GLU A 142 2.21 -16.54 -4.90
N MET A 143 1.39 -15.49 -5.04
CA MET A 143 1.40 -14.65 -6.23
C MET A 143 2.78 -14.04 -6.51
N ARG A 144 3.49 -13.61 -5.45
CA ARG A 144 4.85 -13.05 -5.57
C ARG A 144 5.84 -14.10 -6.05
N GLN A 145 5.76 -15.33 -5.55
CA GLN A 145 6.60 -16.45 -5.99
C GLN A 145 6.31 -16.79 -7.45
N ASN A 146 5.04 -16.93 -7.83
CA ASN A 146 4.63 -17.22 -9.21
C ASN A 146 5.12 -16.15 -10.19
N MET A 147 5.04 -14.86 -9.81
CA MET A 147 5.58 -13.77 -10.63
C MET A 147 7.10 -13.84 -10.77
N ARG A 148 7.81 -14.20 -9.70
CA ARG A 148 9.27 -14.37 -9.74
C ARG A 148 9.66 -15.52 -10.66
N SER A 149 9.00 -16.67 -10.55
CA SER A 149 9.25 -17.84 -11.40
C SER A 149 9.04 -17.54 -12.87
N ARG A 150 7.94 -16.84 -13.22
CA ARG A 150 7.68 -16.40 -14.61
C ARG A 150 8.79 -15.49 -15.15
N ARG A 151 9.27 -14.55 -14.34
CA ARG A 151 10.34 -13.64 -14.73
C ARG A 151 11.66 -14.36 -15.00
N HIS A 152 11.95 -15.44 -14.28
CA HIS A 152 13.13 -16.29 -14.54
C HIS A 152 12.96 -17.12 -15.82
N GLN A 153 11.73 -17.55 -16.12
CA GLN A 153 11.42 -18.32 -17.33
C GLN A 153 11.49 -17.45 -18.60
N ASP A 154 11.02 -16.20 -18.52
CA ASP A 154 11.10 -15.23 -19.64
C ASP A 154 12.51 -14.69 -19.90
N ASN A 155 13.41 -14.78 -18.91
CA ASN A 155 14.81 -14.31 -19.02
C ASN A 155 15.80 -15.45 -19.28
N SER A 156 15.31 -16.63 -19.70
CA SER A 156 16.18 -17.72 -20.17
C SER A 156 16.54 -17.46 -21.64
N PRO A 157 17.80 -17.15 -21.98
CA PRO A 157 18.20 -16.97 -23.37
C PRO A 157 18.17 -18.34 -24.04
N ASN A 158 17.19 -18.53 -24.95
CA ASN A 158 17.09 -19.60 -25.94
C ASN A 158 17.36 -21.04 -25.45
N ARG A 159 16.31 -21.88 -25.40
CA ARG A 159 16.50 -23.31 -25.66
C ARG A 159 16.92 -23.45 -27.12
N GLU A 160 17.97 -24.24 -27.31
CA GLU A 160 18.57 -24.67 -28.57
C GLU A 160 17.56 -25.21 -29.58
#